data_AF-A0A930DXY1-F1
#
_entry.id   AF-A0A930DXY1-F1
#
_cell.length_a   1.000
_cell.length_b   1.000
_cell.length_c   1.000
_cell.angle_alpha   90.00
_cell.angle_beta   90.00
_cell.angle_gamma   90.00
#
_symmetry.space_group_name_H-M   'P 1'
#
loop_
_entity.id
_entity.type
_entity.pdbx_description
1 polymer ?
#
loop_
_entity_poly.entity_id
_entity_poly.type
_entity_poly.pdbx_seq_one_letter_code
_entity_poly.pdbx_strand_id
1 'polypeptide(L)'
;MIKTENSKQSNVSFNSDFQRLLKLVKEDNSFSEDVADLILNLIKDAELNYQNSYNKPFGSSIIFWNRFTNDIDLMSSDDVYDDHFSLKDPNGVDLLSYFPIFSFNYSLLRQKSLKKTLKLDKEIALIHYSDFEGKEKEFSEFLKNKIQSKLLKDQKIFLEVKSGNYNSIYNKFQKGELYPIDLFPIDLQKELYWSKLYPFNLSKDFSNDRSKLINFFGSNNEWVPGENSRILDKDYKLRFPFSLFEKELTSFAIEAFNESDSYGFTAKLDLSKFLSNLQTRDAQDLIKNSSINFKINKDFITSETEKFVNDLRKSIVNSTYEKRFSGTPFDLINDKSSELNEIINSIIESFFESIKNKPIYFYNLDSSIQKLIRKNKIKITEFYNSILYLKDELKAREGLIFSPISHRCGELRMIETRISMDEPDSFCNSEKLLQLLKENNCKTTSYIREQVDFLLNSELFNFSENEIKTLKIVFELELEN
;
A
#
# COMPACT_ATOMS: atom_id res chain seq x y z
N MET A 1 39.05 0.19 -5.45
CA MET A 1 38.47 0.35 -6.80
C MET A 1 38.43 -1.02 -7.47
N ILE A 2 37.34 -1.76 -7.28
CA ILE A 2 37.15 -3.08 -7.88
C ILE A 2 36.23 -2.89 -9.08
N LYS A 3 36.67 -3.40 -10.23
CA LYS A 3 35.94 -3.36 -11.50
C LYS A 3 34.60 -4.07 -11.34
N THR A 4 33.51 -3.34 -11.54
CA THR A 4 32.18 -3.88 -11.78
C THR A 4 32.19 -4.56 -13.16
N GLU A 5 32.40 -5.86 -13.18
CA GLU A 5 32.11 -6.69 -14.36
C GLU A 5 30.60 -6.80 -14.55
N ASN A 6 30.05 -5.83 -15.29
CA ASN A 6 28.82 -6.03 -16.04
C ASN A 6 29.07 -7.09 -17.12
N SER A 7 28.60 -8.34 -16.90
CA SER A 7 27.90 -9.16 -17.90
C SER A 7 27.95 -10.65 -17.53
N LYS A 8 26.87 -11.13 -16.93
CA LYS A 8 26.20 -12.41 -17.18
C LYS A 8 25.04 -12.45 -16.19
N GLN A 9 23.85 -12.74 -16.71
CA GLN A 9 22.63 -13.03 -15.97
C GLN A 9 22.99 -14.07 -14.88
N SER A 10 23.38 -13.60 -13.70
CA SER A 10 23.71 -14.47 -12.58
C SER A 10 22.37 -14.99 -12.11
N ASN A 11 22.09 -16.26 -12.37
CA ASN A 11 20.91 -16.92 -11.81
C ASN A 11 20.96 -16.74 -10.30
N VAL A 12 20.17 -15.78 -9.81
CA VAL A 12 19.96 -15.52 -8.39
C VAL A 12 19.54 -16.86 -7.80
N SER A 13 20.41 -17.42 -6.95
CA SER A 13 20.23 -18.78 -6.46
C SER A 13 20.62 -18.84 -5.00
N PHE A 14 19.60 -19.10 -4.16
CA PHE A 14 19.76 -19.33 -2.73
C PHE A 14 20.95 -20.24 -2.41
N ASN A 15 21.07 -21.39 -3.09
CA ASN A 15 22.15 -22.35 -2.84
C ASN A 15 23.53 -21.77 -3.15
N SER A 16 23.67 -21.09 -4.29
CA SER A 16 24.95 -20.49 -4.70
C SER A 16 25.36 -19.38 -3.74
N ASP A 17 24.43 -18.50 -3.39
CA ASP A 17 24.69 -17.39 -2.48
C ASP A 17 24.94 -17.86 -1.06
N PHE A 18 24.26 -18.91 -0.60
CA PHE A 18 24.54 -19.51 0.69
C PHE A 18 25.93 -20.16 0.75
N GLN A 19 26.37 -20.83 -0.33
CA GLN A 19 27.76 -21.34 -0.39
C GLN A 19 28.79 -20.21 -0.41
N ARG A 20 28.48 -19.10 -1.10
CA ARG A 20 29.32 -17.90 -1.08
C ARG A 20 29.42 -17.31 0.32
N LEU A 21 28.30 -17.21 1.05
CA LEU A 21 28.28 -16.78 2.45
C LEU A 21 29.13 -17.71 3.34
N LEU A 22 28.98 -19.03 3.20
CA LEU A 22 29.81 -19.99 3.95
C LEU A 22 31.30 -19.80 3.69
N LYS A 23 31.68 -19.53 2.44
CA LYS A 23 33.06 -19.25 2.05
C LYS A 23 33.55 -17.93 2.65
N LEU A 24 32.75 -16.88 2.56
CA LEU A 24 33.03 -15.55 3.10
C LEU A 24 33.34 -15.63 4.60
N VAL A 25 32.45 -16.23 5.39
CA VAL A 25 32.62 -16.39 6.85
C VAL A 25 33.83 -17.24 7.22
N LYS A 26 34.25 -18.16 6.33
CA LYS A 26 35.39 -19.03 6.59
C LYS A 26 36.72 -18.34 6.29
N GLU A 27 36.80 -17.70 5.12
CA GLU A 27 38.05 -17.22 4.53
C GLU A 27 38.33 -15.75 4.81
N ASP A 28 37.28 -14.94 4.99
CA ASP A 28 37.40 -13.50 5.21
C ASP A 28 37.31 -13.18 6.70
N ASN A 29 38.41 -12.66 7.26
CA ASN A 29 38.44 -12.24 8.65
C ASN A 29 37.73 -10.91 8.86
N SER A 30 37.74 -10.00 7.87
CA SER A 30 37.11 -8.69 8.04
C SER A 30 35.60 -8.82 8.21
N PHE A 31 34.98 -9.85 7.61
CA PHE A 31 33.56 -10.13 7.80
C PHE A 31 33.17 -10.28 9.29
N SER A 32 33.99 -10.98 10.08
CA SER A 32 33.70 -11.16 11.51
C SER A 32 34.07 -9.93 12.35
N GLU A 33 35.02 -9.12 11.87
CA GLU A 33 35.36 -7.82 12.45
C GLU A 33 34.20 -6.83 12.26
N ASP A 34 33.64 -6.72 11.05
CA ASP A 34 32.48 -5.87 10.74
C ASP A 34 31.26 -6.26 11.60
N VAL A 35 31.02 -7.56 11.78
CA VAL A 35 29.98 -8.08 12.68
C VAL A 35 30.27 -7.73 14.15
N ALA A 36 31.52 -7.82 14.58
CA ALA A 36 31.92 -7.45 15.93
C ALA A 36 31.67 -5.96 16.18
N ASP A 37 32.04 -5.09 15.23
CA ASP A 37 31.86 -3.66 15.32
C ASP A 37 30.37 -3.28 15.44
N LEU A 38 29.49 -3.89 14.65
CA LEU A 38 28.03 -3.68 14.78
C LEU A 38 27.51 -4.04 16.17
N ILE A 39 27.95 -5.16 16.74
CA ILE A 39 27.52 -5.59 18.07
C ILE A 39 28.11 -4.67 19.16
N LEU A 40 29.38 -4.28 19.02
CA LEU A 40 30.04 -3.38 19.97
C LEU A 40 29.38 -2.01 19.99
N ASN A 41 29.03 -1.46 18.82
CA ASN A 41 28.28 -0.21 18.72
C ASN A 41 26.91 -0.32 19.39
N LEU A 42 26.16 -1.41 19.15
CA LEU A 42 24.90 -1.66 19.84
C LEU A 42 25.06 -1.69 21.37
N ILE A 43 26.08 -2.38 21.88
CA ILE A 43 26.36 -2.46 23.32
C ILE A 43 26.68 -1.07 23.88
N LYS A 44 27.55 -0.32 23.20
CA LYS A 44 27.94 1.03 23.60
C LYS A 44 26.73 1.96 23.67
N ASP A 45 25.91 1.97 22.62
CA ASP A 45 24.72 2.81 22.55
C ASP A 45 23.69 2.42 23.61
N ALA A 46 23.51 1.11 23.86
CA ALA A 46 22.67 0.62 24.94
C ALA A 46 23.14 1.11 26.32
N GLU A 47 24.44 1.03 26.61
CA GLU A 47 25.00 1.49 27.89
C GLU A 47 24.90 3.01 28.07
N LEU A 48 25.07 3.78 26.99
CA LEU A 48 24.93 5.24 27.01
C LEU A 48 23.48 5.68 27.26
N ASN A 49 22.52 4.99 26.65
CA ASN A 49 21.10 5.36 26.71
C ASN A 49 20.38 4.81 27.94
N TYR A 50 20.79 3.65 28.48
CA TYR A 50 20.15 2.97 29.60
C TYR A 50 20.97 3.03 30.90
N GLN A 51 21.39 4.23 31.30
CA GLN A 51 22.22 4.49 32.50
C GLN A 51 21.68 3.89 33.82
N ASN A 52 20.47 3.33 33.87
CA ASN A 52 19.82 2.84 35.10
C ASN A 52 19.14 1.44 35.04
N SER A 53 19.19 0.70 33.93
CA SER A 53 18.54 -0.64 33.84
C SER A 53 19.53 -1.79 33.59
N TYR A 54 20.32 -2.11 34.62
CA TYR A 54 21.38 -3.13 34.66
C TYR A 54 20.98 -4.58 34.27
N ASN A 55 19.71 -4.85 33.97
CA ASN A 55 19.24 -6.23 33.77
C ASN A 55 19.12 -6.67 32.31
N LYS A 56 18.83 -5.76 31.37
CA LYS A 56 18.70 -6.04 29.93
C LYS A 56 19.09 -4.80 29.11
N PRO A 57 20.32 -4.71 28.57
CA PRO A 57 20.77 -3.55 27.79
C PRO A 57 20.12 -3.45 26.39
N PHE A 58 19.75 -4.58 25.79
CA PHE A 58 19.07 -4.63 24.49
C PHE A 58 18.24 -5.91 24.36
N GLY A 59 17.23 -5.87 23.49
CA GLY A 59 16.32 -6.98 23.21
C GLY A 59 16.90 -8.03 22.28
N SER A 60 16.05 -8.73 21.53
CA SER A 60 16.51 -9.65 20.49
C SER A 60 17.10 -8.87 19.32
N SER A 61 18.21 -9.35 18.77
CA SER A 61 18.90 -8.74 17.62
C SER A 61 19.34 -9.80 16.62
N ILE A 62 19.19 -9.51 15.32
CA ILE A 62 19.61 -10.37 14.21
C ILE A 62 20.49 -9.55 13.28
N ILE A 63 21.62 -10.15 12.90
CA ILE A 63 22.51 -9.62 11.88
C ILE A 63 22.20 -10.34 10.58
N PHE A 64 22.06 -9.56 9.52
CA PHE A 64 21.80 -10.02 8.17
C PHE A 64 22.95 -9.67 7.24
N TRP A 65 23.15 -10.51 6.23
CA TRP A 65 24.08 -10.26 5.13
C TRP A 65 23.30 -10.08 3.83
N ASN A 66 23.52 -8.97 3.14
CA ASN A 66 22.91 -8.68 1.85
C ASN A 66 23.69 -9.40 0.73
N ARG A 67 23.05 -10.35 0.05
CA ARG A 67 23.67 -11.12 -1.03
C ARG A 67 24.03 -10.27 -2.25
N PHE A 68 23.38 -9.13 -2.48
CA PHE A 68 23.61 -8.33 -3.68
C PHE A 68 24.68 -7.26 -3.47
N THR A 69 24.73 -6.64 -2.30
CA THR A 69 25.70 -5.59 -1.98
C THR A 69 26.90 -6.08 -1.17
N ASN A 70 26.77 -7.22 -0.50
CA ASN A 70 27.66 -7.76 0.54
C ASN A 70 27.65 -6.99 1.87
N ASP A 71 26.75 -6.02 2.02
CA ASP A 71 26.63 -5.26 3.26
C ASP A 71 26.08 -6.13 4.40
N ILE A 72 26.37 -5.72 5.64
CA ILE A 72 25.92 -6.37 6.85
C ILE A 72 25.04 -5.38 7.61
N ASP A 73 23.81 -5.78 7.90
CA ASP A 73 22.83 -4.95 8.59
C ASP A 73 22.42 -5.59 9.92
N LEU A 74 22.16 -4.76 10.93
CA LEU A 74 21.68 -5.16 12.24
C LEU A 74 20.22 -4.73 12.41
N MET A 75 19.36 -5.68 12.74
CA MET A 75 17.99 -5.42 13.16
C MET A 75 17.83 -5.78 14.63
N SER A 76 17.25 -4.89 15.42
CA SER A 76 16.99 -5.10 16.85
C SER A 76 15.50 -4.89 17.14
N SER A 77 14.96 -5.59 18.14
CA SER A 77 13.59 -5.36 18.60
C SER A 77 13.47 -3.98 19.24
N ASP A 78 12.39 -3.27 18.93
CA ASP A 78 12.08 -1.95 19.52
C ASP A 78 11.83 -2.05 21.03
N ASP A 79 11.38 -3.21 21.51
CA ASP A 79 11.18 -3.51 22.93
C ASP A 79 12.27 -4.46 23.45
N VAL A 80 12.95 -4.04 24.50
CA VAL A 80 14.01 -4.78 25.21
C VAL A 80 13.46 -6.02 25.94
N TYR A 81 12.16 -6.06 26.19
CA TYR A 81 11.45 -7.18 26.79
C TYR A 81 10.78 -8.11 25.78
N ASP A 82 10.69 -7.71 24.51
CA ASP A 82 10.14 -8.56 23.47
C ASP A 82 11.24 -9.48 22.91
N ASP A 83 11.03 -10.78 23.09
CA ASP A 83 11.89 -11.81 22.50
C ASP A 83 11.50 -12.08 21.02
N HIS A 84 10.41 -11.47 20.53
CA HIS A 84 9.95 -11.56 19.16
C HIS A 84 10.33 -10.34 18.34
N PHE A 85 10.72 -10.56 17.09
CA PHE A 85 10.84 -9.49 16.11
C PHE A 85 9.45 -9.13 15.62
N SER A 86 8.98 -7.93 15.98
CA SER A 86 7.87 -7.36 15.23
C SER A 86 8.37 -7.06 13.81
N LEU A 87 7.69 -7.60 12.80
CA LEU A 87 7.94 -7.29 11.39
C LEU A 87 7.58 -5.83 11.04
N LYS A 88 7.33 -4.98 12.05
CA LYS A 88 6.81 -3.61 11.92
C LYS A 88 7.75 -2.67 11.19
N ASP A 89 9.03 -3.02 11.11
CA ASP A 89 9.99 -2.15 10.46
C ASP A 89 10.93 -2.94 9.54
N PRO A 90 10.51 -3.24 8.28
CA PRO A 90 11.46 -3.63 7.26
C PRO A 90 12.17 -2.34 6.80
N ASN A 91 13.05 -1.80 7.66
CA ASN A 91 14.07 -0.81 7.30
C ASN A 91 15.12 -1.43 6.36
N GLY A 92 14.68 -2.08 5.28
CA GLY A 92 15.54 -2.58 4.22
C GLY A 92 15.59 -4.10 4.05
N VAL A 93 15.15 -4.92 5.03
CA VAL A 93 15.25 -6.39 4.90
C VAL A 93 14.09 -6.97 4.08
N ASP A 94 14.27 -7.01 2.76
CA ASP A 94 13.34 -7.70 1.85
C ASP A 94 13.57 -9.24 1.85
N LEU A 95 12.56 -10.03 1.47
CA LEU A 95 12.62 -11.50 1.38
C LEU A 95 13.42 -12.00 0.16
N LEU A 96 14.33 -11.21 -0.41
CA LEU A 96 15.13 -11.55 -1.59
C LEU A 96 16.63 -11.36 -1.32
N SER A 97 17.00 -10.28 -0.65
CA SER A 97 18.36 -9.78 -0.55
C SER A 97 19.12 -10.35 0.65
N TYR A 98 18.45 -10.68 1.76
CA TYR A 98 19.14 -10.85 3.04
C TYR A 98 19.15 -12.29 3.56
N PHE A 99 20.31 -12.72 4.08
CA PHE A 99 20.46 -13.94 4.85
C PHE A 99 20.73 -13.62 6.33
N PRO A 100 20.00 -14.22 7.28
CA PRO A 100 20.27 -14.05 8.70
C PRO A 100 21.51 -14.85 9.10
N ILE A 101 22.57 -14.17 9.53
CA ILE A 101 23.87 -14.79 9.82
C ILE A 101 24.08 -15.05 11.30
N PHE A 102 23.49 -14.24 12.18
CA PHE A 102 23.64 -14.38 13.63
C PHE A 102 22.47 -13.74 14.38
N SER A 103 21.93 -14.48 15.34
CA SER A 103 20.81 -14.02 16.19
C SER A 103 21.27 -14.07 17.64
N PHE A 104 21.10 -12.98 18.36
CA PHE A 104 21.57 -12.81 19.73
C PHE A 104 20.66 -11.90 20.53
N ASN A 105 20.86 -11.88 21.84
CA ASN A 105 20.25 -10.92 22.76
C ASN A 105 21.25 -10.65 23.89
N TYR A 106 20.86 -9.88 24.90
CA TYR A 106 21.74 -9.55 26.02
C TYR A 106 22.34 -10.77 26.76
N SER A 107 21.77 -11.97 26.62
CA SER A 107 22.35 -13.19 27.20
C SER A 107 23.74 -13.53 26.62
N LEU A 108 24.07 -13.03 25.42
CA LEU A 108 25.40 -13.12 24.83
C LEU A 108 26.48 -12.62 25.81
N LEU A 109 26.22 -11.49 26.47
CA LEU A 109 27.11 -10.84 27.43
C LEU A 109 27.22 -11.58 28.77
N ARG A 110 26.40 -12.61 28.99
CA ARG A 110 26.46 -13.47 30.18
C ARG A 110 27.15 -14.81 29.90
N GLN A 111 27.46 -15.12 28.64
CA GLN A 111 27.99 -16.43 28.26
C GLN A 111 29.36 -16.70 28.87
N LYS A 112 29.50 -17.84 29.58
CA LYS A 112 30.77 -18.31 30.13
C LYS A 112 31.86 -18.47 29.07
N SER A 113 31.48 -18.88 27.86
CA SER A 113 32.41 -19.01 26.73
C SER A 113 32.99 -17.66 26.30
N LEU A 114 32.18 -16.60 26.24
CA LEU A 114 32.65 -15.27 25.88
C LEU A 114 33.57 -14.71 26.97
N LYS A 115 33.20 -14.83 28.24
CA LYS A 115 34.05 -14.45 29.38
C LYS A 115 35.42 -15.12 29.33
N LYS A 116 35.44 -16.42 29.00
CA LYS A 116 36.68 -17.18 28.82
C LYS A 116 37.50 -16.65 27.65
N THR A 117 36.88 -16.36 26.51
CA THR A 117 37.58 -15.80 25.33
C THR A 117 38.20 -14.44 25.64
N LEU A 118 37.49 -13.58 26.35
CA LEU A 118 37.97 -12.25 26.77
C LEU A 118 38.88 -12.29 28.01
N LYS A 119 39.19 -13.47 28.55
CA LYS A 119 40.01 -13.69 29.76
C LYS A 119 39.52 -12.87 30.96
N LEU A 120 38.21 -12.78 31.13
CA LEU A 120 37.56 -12.08 32.22
C LEU A 120 37.37 -12.99 33.45
N ASP A 121 37.22 -12.38 34.63
CA ASP A 121 36.90 -13.11 35.85
C ASP A 121 35.54 -13.82 35.71
N LYS A 122 35.46 -15.04 36.24
CA LYS A 122 34.24 -15.86 36.26
C LYS A 122 33.14 -15.24 37.13
N GLU A 123 33.50 -14.38 38.08
CA GLU A 123 32.55 -13.70 38.97
C GLU A 123 31.81 -12.53 38.31
N ILE A 124 32.30 -12.01 37.18
CA ILE A 124 31.61 -10.96 36.43
C ILE A 124 30.24 -11.49 36.01
N ALA A 125 29.16 -10.81 36.42
CA ALA A 125 27.80 -11.21 36.07
C ALA A 125 27.48 -10.92 34.59
N LEU A 126 27.82 -9.71 34.13
CA LEU A 126 27.54 -9.16 32.81
C LEU A 126 28.79 -8.47 32.26
N ILE A 127 29.12 -8.73 30.98
CA ILE A 127 30.22 -8.06 30.28
C ILE A 127 29.75 -6.67 29.81
N HIS A 128 30.57 -5.64 30.03
CA HIS A 128 30.34 -4.26 29.62
C HIS A 128 31.15 -3.86 28.38
N TYR A 129 30.81 -2.75 27.72
CA TYR A 129 31.54 -2.28 26.53
C TYR A 129 33.05 -2.13 26.80
N SER A 130 33.42 -1.58 27.96
CA SER A 130 34.82 -1.39 28.36
C SER A 130 35.62 -2.70 28.48
N ASP A 131 34.96 -3.84 28.70
CA ASP A 131 35.64 -5.14 28.81
C ASP A 131 36.21 -5.65 27.48
N PHE A 132 35.77 -5.05 26.36
CA PHE A 132 36.21 -5.37 25.00
C PHE A 132 37.42 -4.55 24.54
N GLU A 133 37.79 -3.48 25.26
CA GLU A 133 38.92 -2.61 24.89
C GLU A 133 40.23 -3.41 24.81
N GLY A 134 40.87 -3.41 23.64
CA GLY A 134 42.09 -4.17 23.36
C GLY A 134 41.88 -5.68 23.20
N LYS A 135 40.62 -6.14 23.11
CA LYS A 135 40.23 -7.55 22.92
C LYS A 135 39.24 -7.72 21.76
N GLU A 136 39.20 -6.75 20.85
CA GLU A 136 38.28 -6.69 19.72
C GLU A 136 38.50 -7.90 18.78
N LYS A 137 39.77 -8.30 18.59
CA LYS A 137 40.13 -9.48 17.79
C LYS A 137 39.65 -10.78 18.40
N GLU A 138 39.81 -10.96 19.72
CA GLU A 138 39.29 -12.12 20.43
C GLU A 138 37.76 -12.21 20.33
N PHE A 139 37.08 -11.06 20.36
CA PHE A 139 35.63 -11.01 20.18
C PHE A 139 35.20 -11.35 18.76
N SER A 140 35.87 -10.78 17.74
CA SER A 140 35.65 -11.11 16.33
C SER A 140 35.83 -12.62 16.07
N GLU A 141 36.89 -13.23 16.60
CA GLU A 141 37.11 -14.67 16.45
C GLU A 141 36.04 -15.51 17.19
N PHE A 142 35.58 -15.06 18.36
CA PHE A 142 34.45 -15.68 19.05
C PHE A 142 33.19 -15.67 18.18
N LEU A 143 32.87 -14.53 17.56
CA LEU A 143 31.71 -14.37 16.69
C LEU A 143 31.85 -15.19 15.42
N LYS A 144 33.02 -15.21 14.79
CA LYS A 144 33.33 -16.07 13.63
C LYS A 144 32.91 -17.51 13.89
N ASN A 145 33.34 -18.07 15.02
CA ASN A 145 33.01 -19.45 15.41
C ASN A 145 31.50 -19.66 15.64
N LYS A 146 30.81 -18.68 16.22
CA LYS A 146 29.35 -18.73 16.42
C LYS A 146 28.57 -18.67 15.11
N ILE A 147 28.95 -17.77 14.22
CA ILE A 147 28.34 -17.58 12.89
C ILE A 147 28.53 -18.86 12.07
N GLN A 148 29.76 -19.38 11.98
CA GLN A 148 30.02 -20.65 11.27
C GLN A 148 29.18 -21.80 11.82
N SER A 149 29.12 -21.93 13.15
CA SER A 149 28.33 -22.98 13.81
C SER A 149 26.83 -22.85 13.51
N LYS A 150 26.31 -21.62 13.44
CA LYS A 150 24.91 -21.36 13.07
C LYS A 150 24.67 -21.71 11.60
N LEU A 151 25.47 -21.18 10.68
CA LEU A 151 25.29 -21.42 9.25
C LEU A 151 25.42 -22.90 8.88
N LEU A 152 26.31 -23.66 9.54
CA LEU A 152 26.39 -25.11 9.35
C LEU A 152 25.14 -25.86 9.86
N LYS A 153 24.45 -25.35 10.90
CA LYS A 153 23.15 -25.89 11.32
C LYS A 153 22.07 -25.55 10.30
N ASP A 154 22.07 -24.31 9.80
CA ASP A 154 21.11 -23.85 8.81
C ASP A 154 21.27 -24.63 7.49
N GLN A 155 22.51 -24.95 7.09
CA GLN A 155 22.79 -25.82 5.95
C GLN A 155 22.09 -27.18 6.06
N LYS A 156 22.07 -27.79 7.24
CA LYS A 156 21.36 -29.07 7.47
C LYS A 156 19.86 -28.92 7.30
N ILE A 157 19.29 -27.83 7.79
CA ILE A 157 17.87 -27.51 7.62
C ILE A 157 17.56 -27.37 6.12
N PHE A 158 18.40 -26.71 5.33
CA PHE A 158 18.15 -26.57 3.89
C PHE A 158 18.24 -27.89 3.11
N LEU A 159 18.99 -28.88 3.62
CA LEU A 159 18.95 -30.23 3.07
C LEU A 159 17.61 -30.92 3.35
N GLU A 160 17.00 -30.69 4.51
CA GLU A 160 15.64 -31.17 4.84
C GLU A 160 14.57 -30.50 3.97
N VAL A 161 14.72 -29.20 3.68
CA VAL A 161 13.80 -28.44 2.82
C VAL A 161 13.69 -29.06 1.42
N LYS A 162 14.80 -29.56 0.86
CA LYS A 162 14.79 -30.27 -0.44
C LYS A 162 13.91 -31.52 -0.45
N SER A 163 13.55 -32.06 0.72
CA SER A 163 12.62 -33.19 0.87
C SER A 163 11.14 -32.77 0.95
N GLY A 164 10.83 -31.47 0.88
CA GLY A 164 9.48 -30.92 0.95
C GLY A 164 8.98 -30.58 2.36
N ASN A 165 9.82 -30.71 3.39
CA ASN A 165 9.48 -30.32 4.76
C ASN A 165 10.02 -28.91 5.08
N TYR A 166 9.10 -27.95 5.25
CA TYR A 166 9.42 -26.55 5.50
C TYR A 166 9.25 -26.11 6.96
N ASN A 167 8.85 -27.01 7.88
CA ASN A 167 8.52 -26.66 9.27
C ASN A 167 9.68 -25.97 10.00
N SER A 168 10.90 -26.48 9.82
CA SER A 168 12.11 -25.90 10.40
C SER A 168 12.38 -24.47 9.92
N ILE A 169 12.02 -24.15 8.67
CA ILE A 169 12.13 -22.81 8.08
C ILE A 169 11.04 -21.89 8.63
N TYR A 170 9.80 -22.34 8.68
CA TYR A 170 8.70 -21.55 9.24
C TYR A 170 8.97 -21.18 10.70
N ASN A 171 9.49 -22.11 11.50
CA ASN A 171 9.90 -21.84 12.88
C ASN A 171 11.02 -20.80 13.00
N LYS A 172 11.88 -20.67 11.98
CA LYS A 172 12.93 -19.63 11.92
C LYS A 172 12.32 -18.28 11.56
N PHE A 173 11.44 -18.25 10.58
CA PHE A 173 10.77 -17.02 10.15
C PHE A 173 9.91 -16.44 11.29
N GLN A 174 9.26 -17.29 12.09
CA GLN A 174 8.55 -16.89 13.34
C GLN A 174 9.43 -16.23 14.40
N LYS A 175 10.75 -16.38 14.28
CA LYS A 175 11.74 -15.77 15.18
C LYS A 175 12.43 -14.59 14.51
N GLY A 176 11.95 -14.11 13.36
CA GLY A 176 12.57 -13.03 12.59
C GLY A 176 13.76 -13.45 11.73
N GLU A 177 14.18 -14.74 11.74
CA GLU A 177 15.23 -15.24 10.84
C GLU A 177 14.65 -15.50 9.44
N LEU A 178 14.39 -14.42 8.71
CA LEU A 178 13.81 -14.44 7.38
C LEU A 178 14.89 -14.74 6.33
N TYR A 179 14.78 -15.86 5.63
CA TYR A 179 15.68 -16.22 4.53
C TYR A 179 15.09 -15.81 3.19
N PRO A 180 15.92 -15.68 2.13
CA PRO A 180 15.41 -15.37 0.80
C PRO A 180 14.39 -16.38 0.29
N ILE A 181 13.33 -15.90 -0.35
CA ILE A 181 12.19 -16.68 -0.80
C ILE A 181 12.57 -17.68 -1.90
N ASP A 182 13.67 -17.45 -2.63
CA ASP A 182 14.21 -18.37 -3.65
C ASP A 182 14.79 -19.68 -3.07
N LEU A 183 14.72 -19.86 -1.74
CA LEU A 183 14.80 -21.15 -1.06
C LEU A 183 13.66 -22.11 -1.47
N PHE A 184 12.46 -21.58 -1.71
CA PHE A 184 11.27 -22.36 -2.02
C PHE A 184 11.16 -22.65 -3.54
N PRO A 185 10.48 -23.74 -3.95
CA PRO A 185 10.05 -23.93 -5.32
C PRO A 185 9.21 -22.76 -5.84
N ILE A 186 9.27 -22.48 -7.14
CA ILE A 186 8.63 -21.30 -7.76
C ILE A 186 7.13 -21.19 -7.47
N ASP A 187 6.41 -22.30 -7.42
CA ASP A 187 4.96 -22.32 -7.11
C ASP A 187 4.68 -21.85 -5.68
N LEU A 188 5.51 -22.30 -4.72
CA LEU A 188 5.41 -21.85 -3.33
C LEU A 188 5.85 -20.39 -3.18
N GLN A 189 6.87 -19.95 -3.93
CA GLN A 189 7.22 -18.52 -3.95
C GLN A 189 6.04 -17.67 -4.44
N LYS A 190 5.35 -18.14 -5.49
CA LYS A 190 4.18 -17.46 -6.06
C LYS A 190 3.06 -17.36 -5.03
N GLU A 191 2.72 -18.47 -4.38
CA GLU A 191 1.67 -18.54 -3.37
C GLU A 191 1.97 -17.67 -2.13
N LEU A 192 3.19 -17.82 -1.59
CA LEU A 192 3.57 -17.26 -0.29
C LEU A 192 4.00 -15.79 -0.37
N TYR A 193 4.61 -15.37 -1.47
CA TYR A 193 5.24 -14.05 -1.58
C TYR A 193 4.74 -13.25 -2.79
N TRP A 194 4.93 -13.74 -4.02
CA TRP A 194 4.67 -12.91 -5.20
C TRP A 194 3.21 -12.48 -5.32
N SER A 195 2.26 -13.38 -5.07
CA SER A 195 0.81 -13.07 -5.05
C SER A 195 0.38 -12.10 -3.95
N LYS A 196 1.27 -11.74 -3.03
CA LYS A 196 1.03 -10.79 -1.94
C LYS A 196 1.52 -9.38 -2.29
N LEU A 197 2.33 -9.27 -3.33
CA LEU A 197 2.90 -8.03 -3.80
C LEU A 197 2.01 -7.37 -4.85
N TYR A 198 1.82 -6.06 -4.75
CA TYR A 198 1.18 -5.27 -5.80
C TYR A 198 2.07 -5.22 -7.06
N PRO A 199 1.54 -5.44 -8.29
CA PRO A 199 0.11 -5.56 -8.65
C PRO A 199 -0.45 -6.99 -8.72
N PHE A 200 0.25 -8.01 -8.23
CA PHE A 200 -0.20 -9.42 -8.25
C PHE A 200 -1.18 -9.79 -7.12
N ASN A 201 -1.53 -8.86 -6.24
CA ASN A 201 -2.45 -9.14 -5.14
C ASN A 201 -3.91 -9.18 -5.59
N LEU A 202 -4.48 -10.39 -5.59
CA LEU A 202 -5.85 -10.74 -6.01
C LEU A 202 -6.99 -10.20 -5.13
N SER A 203 -6.70 -9.47 -4.07
CA SER A 203 -7.71 -9.13 -3.07
C SER A 203 -8.65 -8.02 -3.55
N LYS A 204 -9.88 -8.41 -3.90
CA LYS A 204 -10.99 -7.58 -4.42
C LYS A 204 -11.40 -6.38 -3.56
N ASP A 205 -11.00 -6.36 -2.28
CA ASP A 205 -11.52 -5.41 -1.29
C ASP A 205 -10.70 -4.13 -1.11
N PHE A 206 -9.53 -4.00 -1.75
CA PHE A 206 -8.58 -2.99 -1.31
C PHE A 206 -8.36 -1.88 -2.31
N SER A 207 -8.78 -0.72 -1.87
CA SER A 207 -8.57 0.58 -2.49
C SER A 207 -7.16 1.13 -2.41
N ASN A 208 -6.22 0.31 -1.96
CA ASN A 208 -4.87 0.72 -1.65
C ASN A 208 -3.90 -0.12 -2.48
N ASP A 209 -3.14 0.54 -3.35
CA ASP A 209 -1.98 0.05 -4.10
C ASP A 209 -0.83 -0.40 -3.17
N ARG A 210 -1.12 -1.27 -2.21
CA ARG A 210 -0.24 -1.70 -1.14
C ARG A 210 -0.14 -3.21 -1.16
N SER A 211 1.08 -3.70 -1.07
CA SER A 211 1.31 -5.13 -0.85
C SER A 211 0.89 -5.48 0.57
N LYS A 212 0.22 -6.63 0.69
CA LYS A 212 -0.11 -7.19 1.98
C LYS A 212 0.61 -8.51 2.08
N LEU A 213 1.81 -8.48 2.65
CA LEU A 213 2.46 -9.71 3.10
C LEU A 213 1.57 -10.28 4.19
N ILE A 214 0.61 -11.13 3.79
CA ILE A 214 -0.26 -11.82 4.72
C ILE A 214 0.66 -12.58 5.66
N ASN A 215 0.35 -12.42 6.94
CA ASN A 215 0.96 -12.96 8.13
C ASN A 215 1.17 -14.49 8.14
N PHE A 216 1.97 -15.00 7.21
CA PHE A 216 2.39 -16.40 7.18
C PHE A 216 3.48 -16.70 8.22
N PHE A 217 4.11 -15.67 8.81
CA PHE A 217 5.31 -15.80 9.64
C PHE A 217 5.18 -15.36 11.11
N GLY A 218 4.00 -14.98 11.61
CA GLY A 218 3.79 -14.64 13.04
C GLY A 218 2.94 -13.38 13.28
N SER A 219 2.08 -13.39 14.31
CA SER A 219 1.09 -12.36 14.73
C SER A 219 1.59 -10.91 14.60
N ASN A 220 1.01 -9.97 13.85
CA ASN A 220 -0.38 -9.56 13.60
C ASN A 220 -0.59 -9.17 12.12
N ASN A 221 -1.83 -9.13 11.62
CA ASN A 221 -2.20 -8.67 10.26
C ASN A 221 -1.72 -7.24 9.96
N GLU A 222 -0.43 -7.06 9.74
CA GLU A 222 0.19 -5.75 9.64
C GLU A 222 0.51 -5.46 8.19
N TRP A 223 0.07 -4.28 7.77
CA TRP A 223 0.28 -3.75 6.44
C TRP A 223 1.73 -3.32 6.33
N VAL A 224 2.44 -3.74 5.28
CA VAL A 224 3.71 -3.07 4.93
C VAL A 224 3.32 -1.71 4.34
N PRO A 225 3.54 -0.59 5.05
CA PRO A 225 3.09 0.71 4.55
C PRO A 225 4.01 1.17 3.41
N GLY A 226 3.42 1.88 2.43
CA GLY A 226 4.17 2.80 1.57
C GLY A 226 4.78 2.22 0.28
N GLU A 227 5.48 3.11 -0.45
CA GLU A 227 6.12 2.84 -1.75
C GLU A 227 7.06 1.63 -1.71
N ASN A 228 7.67 1.31 -0.56
CA ASN A 228 8.57 0.14 -0.38
C ASN A 228 7.89 -1.21 -0.58
N SER A 229 6.55 -1.25 -0.53
CA SER A 229 5.78 -2.45 -0.82
C SER A 229 5.59 -2.70 -2.32
N ARG A 230 5.79 -1.69 -3.19
CA ARG A 230 5.56 -1.81 -4.65
C ARG A 230 6.80 -2.34 -5.37
N ILE A 231 6.61 -3.38 -6.17
CA ILE A 231 7.68 -3.96 -7.01
C ILE A 231 8.00 -3.09 -8.23
N LEU A 232 7.03 -2.29 -8.67
CA LEU A 232 7.14 -1.38 -9.80
C LEU A 232 7.44 0.05 -9.33
N ASP A 233 8.25 0.77 -10.10
CA ASP A 233 8.42 2.21 -9.95
C ASP A 233 7.29 3.00 -10.63
N LYS A 234 7.40 4.33 -10.64
CA LYS A 234 6.41 5.23 -11.26
C LYS A 234 6.35 5.11 -12.78
N ASP A 235 7.41 4.56 -13.39
CA ASP A 235 7.51 4.28 -14.82
C ASP A 235 7.14 2.82 -15.13
N TYR A 236 6.54 2.09 -14.18
CA TYR A 236 6.13 0.69 -14.34
C TYR A 236 7.29 -0.26 -14.65
N LYS A 237 8.50 0.04 -14.19
CA LYS A 237 9.67 -0.84 -14.29
C LYS A 237 9.92 -1.51 -12.95
N LEU A 238 10.52 -2.71 -12.99
CA LEU A 238 10.90 -3.41 -11.78
C LEU A 238 11.98 -2.63 -11.02
N ARG A 239 11.72 -2.38 -9.74
CA ARG A 239 12.70 -1.79 -8.82
C ARG A 239 13.72 -2.84 -8.41
N PHE A 240 14.91 -2.40 -8.01
CA PHE A 240 15.84 -3.28 -7.30
C PHE A 240 15.25 -3.66 -5.93
N PRO A 241 15.37 -4.93 -5.48
CA PRO A 241 16.03 -6.06 -6.14
C PRO A 241 15.12 -6.88 -7.08
N PHE A 242 13.83 -6.56 -7.21
CA PHE A 242 12.87 -7.29 -8.05
C PHE A 242 13.30 -7.40 -9.52
N SER A 243 14.05 -6.42 -10.04
CA SER A 243 14.62 -6.44 -11.39
C SER A 243 15.52 -7.65 -11.65
N LEU A 244 16.08 -8.28 -10.62
CA LEU A 244 16.89 -9.50 -10.75
C LEU A 244 16.04 -10.76 -11.02
N PHE A 245 14.72 -10.67 -10.84
CA PHE A 245 13.73 -11.74 -11.05
C PHE A 245 12.79 -11.42 -12.23
N GLU A 246 13.25 -10.64 -13.20
CA GLU A 246 12.41 -10.13 -14.30
C GLU A 246 11.69 -11.25 -15.05
N LYS A 247 12.36 -12.39 -15.30
CA LYS A 247 11.78 -13.50 -16.06
C LYS A 247 10.62 -14.15 -15.32
N GLU A 248 10.78 -14.40 -14.03
CA GLU A 248 9.76 -14.97 -13.15
C GLU A 248 8.58 -14.02 -13.03
N LEU A 249 8.85 -12.74 -12.76
CA LEU A 249 7.81 -11.72 -12.58
C LEU A 249 7.07 -11.41 -13.89
N THR A 250 7.75 -11.49 -15.04
CA THR A 250 7.12 -11.42 -16.37
C THR A 250 6.14 -12.57 -16.56
N SER A 251 6.57 -13.80 -16.23
CA SER A 251 5.72 -14.99 -16.35
C SER A 251 4.49 -14.89 -15.46
N PHE A 252 4.65 -14.41 -14.22
CA PHE A 252 3.53 -14.18 -13.31
C PHE A 252 2.63 -13.04 -13.77
N ALA A 253 3.16 -11.98 -14.36
CA ALA A 253 2.36 -10.90 -14.92
C ALA A 253 1.49 -11.36 -16.08
N ILE A 254 2.04 -12.18 -16.97
CA ILE A 254 1.30 -12.84 -18.07
C ILE A 254 0.14 -13.67 -17.51
N GLU A 255 0.39 -14.49 -16.49
CA GLU A 255 -0.63 -15.33 -15.86
C GLU A 255 -1.70 -14.51 -15.14
N ALA A 256 -1.29 -13.56 -14.30
CA ALA A 256 -2.19 -12.68 -13.56
C ALA A 256 -3.08 -11.84 -14.49
N PHE A 257 -2.53 -11.39 -15.63
CA PHE A 257 -3.29 -10.64 -16.62
C PHE A 257 -4.40 -11.50 -17.28
N ASN A 258 -4.16 -12.80 -17.45
CA ASN A 258 -5.11 -13.75 -18.04
C ASN A 258 -6.24 -14.19 -17.09
N GLU A 259 -6.02 -14.18 -15.77
CA GLU A 259 -6.99 -14.62 -14.75
C GLU A 259 -8.11 -13.56 -14.49
N SER A 260 -8.63 -13.01 -15.59
CA SER A 260 -9.24 -11.68 -15.70
C SER A 260 -10.42 -11.34 -14.76
N ASP A 261 -11.10 -12.31 -14.17
CA ASP A 261 -12.27 -12.05 -13.31
C ASP A 261 -11.91 -11.78 -11.84
N SER A 262 -10.63 -11.96 -11.47
CA SER A 262 -10.19 -11.90 -10.07
C SER A 262 -9.41 -10.64 -9.71
N TYR A 263 -8.84 -9.93 -10.70
CA TYR A 263 -8.04 -8.72 -10.49
C TYR A 263 -8.84 -7.44 -10.73
N GLY A 264 -8.62 -6.44 -9.85
CA GLY A 264 -9.19 -5.10 -10.02
C GLY A 264 -8.61 -4.36 -11.23
N PHE A 265 -9.33 -3.33 -11.69
CA PHE A 265 -8.97 -2.52 -12.86
C PHE A 265 -7.54 -1.97 -12.82
N THR A 266 -7.12 -1.36 -11.70
CA THR A 266 -5.77 -0.77 -11.55
C THR A 266 -4.65 -1.79 -11.64
N ALA A 267 -4.83 -2.94 -11.00
CA ALA A 267 -3.82 -4.00 -11.05
C ALA A 267 -3.59 -4.45 -12.50
N LYS A 268 -4.68 -4.65 -13.28
CA LYS A 268 -4.57 -4.96 -14.71
C LYS A 268 -3.94 -3.85 -15.53
N LEU A 269 -4.26 -2.59 -15.22
CA LEU A 269 -3.65 -1.44 -15.88
C LEU A 269 -2.14 -1.41 -15.66
N ASP A 270 -1.71 -1.58 -14.41
CA ASP A 270 -0.31 -1.55 -14.03
C ASP A 270 0.45 -2.76 -14.59
N LEU A 271 -0.18 -3.94 -14.61
CA LEU A 271 0.34 -5.13 -15.29
C LEU A 271 0.51 -4.89 -16.80
N SER A 272 -0.47 -4.28 -17.47
CA SER A 272 -0.40 -3.93 -18.89
C SER A 272 0.76 -2.99 -19.19
N LYS A 273 0.92 -1.94 -18.38
CA LYS A 273 2.02 -0.97 -18.52
C LYS A 273 3.38 -1.61 -18.25
N PHE A 274 3.48 -2.44 -17.21
CA PHE A 274 4.68 -3.22 -16.92
C PHE A 274 5.07 -4.11 -18.10
N LEU A 275 4.15 -4.95 -18.59
CA LEU A 275 4.40 -5.84 -19.73
C LEU A 275 4.79 -5.07 -21.00
N SER A 276 4.21 -3.88 -21.22
CA SER A 276 4.55 -3.00 -22.34
C SER A 276 5.95 -2.41 -22.25
N ASN A 277 6.47 -2.22 -21.03
CA ASN A 277 7.77 -1.59 -20.78
C ASN A 277 8.95 -2.58 -20.82
N LEU A 278 8.68 -3.89 -20.87
CA LEU A 278 9.73 -4.91 -20.97
C LEU A 278 10.40 -4.86 -22.34
N GLN A 279 11.71 -4.62 -22.39
CA GLN A 279 12.49 -4.53 -23.63
C GLN A 279 13.48 -5.69 -23.83
N THR A 280 13.62 -6.58 -22.85
CA THR A 280 14.56 -7.69 -22.93
C THR A 280 14.07 -8.76 -23.90
N ARG A 281 15.01 -9.42 -24.58
CA ARG A 281 14.69 -10.47 -25.56
C ARG A 281 13.90 -11.61 -24.92
N ASP A 282 14.32 -12.07 -23.74
CA ASP A 282 13.66 -13.17 -23.02
C ASP A 282 12.21 -12.81 -22.66
N ALA A 283 11.96 -11.59 -22.16
CA ALA A 283 10.61 -11.13 -21.86
C ALA A 283 9.76 -11.01 -23.13
N GLN A 284 10.31 -10.47 -24.21
CA GLN A 284 9.61 -10.36 -25.50
C GLN A 284 9.28 -11.73 -26.09
N ASP A 285 10.15 -12.72 -25.93
CA ASP A 285 9.88 -14.09 -26.37
C ASP A 285 8.78 -14.75 -25.52
N LEU A 286 8.78 -14.55 -24.19
CA LEU A 286 7.67 -14.99 -23.30
C LEU A 286 6.34 -14.36 -23.69
N ILE A 287 6.32 -13.05 -23.96
CA ILE A 287 5.14 -12.30 -24.37
C ILE A 287 4.61 -12.80 -25.72
N LYS A 288 5.48 -13.00 -26.71
CA LYS A 288 5.06 -13.53 -28.02
C LYS A 288 4.48 -14.93 -27.91
N ASN A 289 5.09 -15.79 -27.10
CA ASN A 289 4.65 -17.17 -26.91
C ASN A 289 3.32 -17.28 -26.16
N SER A 290 2.99 -16.31 -25.29
CA SER A 290 1.73 -16.32 -24.55
C SER A 290 0.51 -15.94 -25.41
N SER A 291 0.72 -15.41 -26.62
CA SER A 291 -0.34 -14.87 -27.50
C SER A 291 -1.22 -13.80 -26.84
N ILE A 292 -0.77 -13.20 -25.74
CA ILE A 292 -1.54 -12.21 -24.99
C ILE A 292 -1.45 -10.86 -25.68
N ASN A 293 -2.61 -10.29 -25.98
CA ASN A 293 -2.70 -8.86 -26.26
C ASN A 293 -2.86 -8.10 -24.95
N PHE A 294 -1.75 -7.72 -24.33
CA PHE A 294 -1.74 -6.96 -23.08
C PHE A 294 -2.12 -5.49 -23.31
N LYS A 295 -2.39 -5.07 -24.56
CA LYS A 295 -3.00 -3.76 -24.80
C LYS A 295 -4.42 -3.78 -24.27
N ILE A 296 -4.67 -2.89 -23.34
CA ILE A 296 -6.02 -2.56 -22.91
C ILE A 296 -6.81 -2.13 -24.14
N ASN A 297 -7.81 -2.95 -24.49
CA ASN A 297 -8.64 -2.73 -25.66
C ASN A 297 -9.94 -2.01 -25.29
N LYS A 298 -10.66 -1.58 -26.32
CA LYS A 298 -11.94 -0.86 -26.19
C LYS A 298 -12.97 -1.64 -25.36
N ASP A 299 -13.06 -2.96 -25.58
CA ASP A 299 -14.06 -3.80 -24.91
C ASP A 299 -13.81 -3.89 -23.41
N PHE A 300 -12.56 -4.06 -23.00
CA PHE A 300 -12.17 -4.09 -21.59
C PHE A 300 -12.48 -2.75 -20.90
N ILE A 301 -12.10 -1.63 -21.52
CA ILE A 301 -12.41 -0.29 -20.98
C ILE A 301 -13.90 -0.04 -20.86
N THR A 302 -14.67 -0.43 -21.89
CA THR A 302 -16.12 -0.28 -21.89
C THR A 302 -16.71 -1.05 -20.71
N SER A 303 -16.37 -2.34 -20.57
CA SER A 303 -16.88 -3.19 -19.50
C SER A 303 -16.54 -2.66 -18.10
N GLU A 304 -15.29 -2.26 -17.87
CA GLU A 304 -14.85 -1.77 -16.55
C GLU A 304 -15.45 -0.40 -16.23
N THR A 305 -15.62 0.47 -17.23
CA THR A 305 -16.30 1.76 -17.05
C THR A 305 -17.78 1.57 -16.75
N GLU A 306 -18.45 0.63 -17.42
CA GLU A 306 -19.85 0.28 -17.14
C GLU A 306 -20.01 -0.33 -15.74
N LYS A 307 -19.10 -1.20 -15.30
CA LYS A 307 -19.07 -1.74 -13.92
C LYS A 307 -18.92 -0.60 -12.91
N PHE A 308 -17.97 0.30 -13.14
CA PHE A 308 -17.77 1.48 -12.32
C PHE A 308 -19.03 2.35 -12.23
N VAL A 309 -19.65 2.65 -13.38
CA VAL A 309 -20.91 3.41 -13.45
C VAL A 309 -22.04 2.71 -12.71
N ASN A 310 -22.14 1.38 -12.80
CA ASN A 310 -23.16 0.61 -12.08
C ASN A 310 -22.94 0.67 -10.56
N ASP A 311 -21.70 0.62 -10.10
CA ASP A 311 -21.35 0.80 -8.69
C ASP A 311 -21.61 2.23 -8.22
N LEU A 312 -21.31 3.23 -9.05
CA LEU A 312 -21.63 4.62 -8.80
C LEU A 312 -23.15 4.83 -8.71
N ARG A 313 -23.92 4.22 -9.61
CA ARG A 313 -25.39 4.22 -9.57
C ARG A 313 -25.91 3.65 -8.26
N LYS A 314 -25.37 2.52 -7.79
CA LYS A 314 -25.74 1.94 -6.48
C LYS A 314 -25.35 2.86 -5.32
N SER A 315 -24.19 3.52 -5.40
CA SER A 315 -23.75 4.45 -4.35
C SER A 315 -24.66 5.68 -4.27
N ILE A 316 -24.94 6.32 -5.41
CA ILE A 316 -25.78 7.52 -5.50
C ILE A 316 -27.25 7.21 -5.14
N VAL A 317 -27.78 6.05 -5.56
CA VAL A 317 -29.20 5.71 -5.39
C VAL A 317 -29.48 4.97 -4.08
N ASN A 318 -28.59 4.08 -3.62
CA ASN A 318 -28.91 3.09 -2.59
C ASN A 318 -28.04 3.11 -1.31
N SER A 319 -26.88 3.78 -1.22
CA SER A 319 -25.95 3.49 -0.10
C SER A 319 -25.95 4.47 1.08
N THR A 320 -25.93 3.86 2.27
CA THR A 320 -25.68 4.39 3.61
C THR A 320 -24.21 4.68 3.92
N TYR A 321 -23.29 4.47 2.96
CA TYR A 321 -21.85 4.61 3.17
C TYR A 321 -21.14 5.26 1.97
N GLU A 322 -20.20 6.17 2.28
CA GLU A 322 -19.22 6.75 1.36
C GLU A 322 -18.30 5.65 0.80
N LYS A 323 -18.68 5.02 -0.31
CA LYS A 323 -17.78 4.11 -1.02
C LYS A 323 -16.73 4.98 -1.73
N ARG A 324 -15.50 5.02 -1.21
CA ARG A 324 -14.36 5.61 -1.93
C ARG A 324 -14.07 4.74 -3.15
N PHE A 325 -14.13 5.33 -4.34
CA PHE A 325 -13.73 4.66 -5.57
C PHE A 325 -12.24 4.83 -5.76
N SER A 326 -11.47 3.80 -5.43
CA SER A 326 -10.09 3.67 -5.85
C SER A 326 -10.00 2.94 -7.18
N GLY A 327 -9.00 3.27 -7.99
CA GLY A 327 -8.71 2.47 -9.16
C GLY A 327 -9.76 2.63 -10.26
N THR A 328 -10.01 3.88 -10.59
CA THR A 328 -11.12 4.24 -11.45
C THR A 328 -10.67 4.25 -12.91
N PRO A 329 -11.61 4.12 -13.87
CA PRO A 329 -11.32 4.41 -15.27
C PRO A 329 -10.65 5.79 -15.49
N PHE A 330 -10.82 6.75 -14.56
CA PHE A 330 -10.15 8.05 -14.61
C PHE A 330 -8.63 7.97 -14.46
N ASP A 331 -8.08 6.90 -13.89
CA ASP A 331 -6.62 6.68 -13.80
C ASP A 331 -5.99 6.46 -15.19
N LEU A 332 -6.80 6.17 -16.22
CA LEU A 332 -6.39 6.16 -17.62
C LEU A 332 -6.43 7.52 -18.30
N ILE A 333 -7.16 8.49 -17.74
CA ILE A 333 -7.34 9.80 -18.37
C ILE A 333 -6.04 10.60 -18.35
N ASN A 334 -5.08 10.21 -17.50
CA ASN A 334 -3.73 10.71 -17.57
C ASN A 334 -2.87 9.88 -18.52
N ASP A 335 -2.56 10.52 -19.64
CA ASP A 335 -1.56 10.23 -20.67
C ASP A 335 -1.96 9.39 -21.90
N LYS A 336 -2.17 10.14 -23.00
CA LYS A 336 -1.80 9.85 -24.40
C LYS A 336 -2.80 9.16 -25.35
N SER A 337 -3.90 8.56 -24.93
CA SER A 337 -4.90 7.99 -25.88
C SER A 337 -6.23 8.74 -25.89
N SER A 338 -6.51 9.49 -26.96
CA SER A 338 -7.79 10.22 -27.12
C SER A 338 -8.99 9.27 -27.19
N GLU A 339 -8.87 8.13 -27.88
CA GLU A 339 -9.99 7.22 -28.15
C GLU A 339 -10.53 6.54 -26.88
N LEU A 340 -9.66 6.03 -25.99
CA LEU A 340 -10.11 5.42 -24.73
C LEU A 340 -10.73 6.46 -23.79
N ASN A 341 -10.17 7.68 -23.79
CA ASN A 341 -10.73 8.79 -23.02
C ASN A 341 -12.11 9.18 -23.52
N GLU A 342 -12.34 9.19 -24.83
CA GLU A 342 -13.66 9.43 -25.41
C GLU A 342 -14.68 8.37 -25.00
N ILE A 343 -14.30 7.09 -24.96
CA ILE A 343 -15.18 6.00 -24.49
C ILE A 343 -15.54 6.19 -23.02
N ILE A 344 -14.55 6.43 -22.16
CA ILE A 344 -14.75 6.63 -20.72
C ILE A 344 -15.66 7.83 -20.49
N ASN A 345 -15.35 8.97 -21.11
CA ASN A 345 -16.15 10.19 -21.00
C ASN A 345 -17.58 9.96 -21.49
N SER A 346 -17.77 9.32 -22.64
CA SER A 346 -19.09 9.08 -23.23
C SER A 346 -19.97 8.21 -22.33
N ILE A 347 -19.43 7.13 -21.74
CA ILE A 347 -20.17 6.26 -20.82
C ILE A 347 -20.57 7.02 -19.55
N ILE A 348 -19.67 7.85 -19.01
CA ILE A 348 -19.92 8.61 -17.78
C ILE A 348 -20.87 9.77 -18.01
N GLU A 349 -20.75 10.47 -19.13
CA GLU A 349 -21.68 11.52 -19.56
C GLU A 349 -23.07 10.94 -19.76
N SER A 350 -23.19 9.82 -20.47
CA SER A 350 -24.46 9.09 -20.64
C SER A 350 -25.08 8.68 -19.30
N PHE A 351 -24.24 8.24 -18.35
CA PHE A 351 -24.70 7.95 -17.00
C PHE A 351 -25.27 9.18 -16.30
N PHE A 352 -24.53 10.30 -16.23
CA PHE A 352 -25.00 11.50 -15.54
C PHE A 352 -26.21 12.13 -16.24
N GLU A 353 -26.28 12.08 -17.57
CA GLU A 353 -27.45 12.49 -18.34
C GLU A 353 -28.69 11.65 -17.96
N SER A 354 -28.52 10.33 -17.77
CA SER A 354 -29.59 9.42 -17.34
C SER A 354 -30.13 9.72 -15.93
N ILE A 355 -29.37 10.46 -15.11
CA ILE A 355 -29.75 10.83 -13.75
C ILE A 355 -29.79 12.35 -13.52
N LYS A 356 -29.75 13.18 -14.58
CA LYS A 356 -29.54 14.63 -14.47
C LYS A 356 -30.53 15.37 -13.55
N ASN A 357 -31.76 14.86 -13.47
CA ASN A 357 -32.84 15.44 -12.66
C ASN A 357 -32.84 14.93 -11.21
N LYS A 358 -32.06 13.89 -10.90
CA LYS A 358 -31.96 13.36 -9.53
C LYS A 358 -30.96 14.22 -8.77
N PRO A 359 -31.32 14.76 -7.59
CA PRO A 359 -30.35 15.44 -6.74
C PRO A 359 -29.23 14.50 -6.31
N ILE A 360 -27.98 14.94 -6.48
CA ILE A 360 -26.78 14.19 -6.09
C ILE A 360 -26.01 14.99 -5.06
N TYR A 361 -25.50 14.31 -4.04
CA TYR A 361 -24.52 14.87 -3.11
C TYR A 361 -23.19 15.10 -3.83
N PHE A 362 -23.03 16.24 -4.49
CA PHE A 362 -21.87 16.51 -5.35
C PHE A 362 -20.54 16.39 -4.59
N TYR A 363 -20.49 16.95 -3.38
CA TYR A 363 -19.29 16.93 -2.54
C TYR A 363 -18.90 15.52 -2.04
N ASN A 364 -19.82 14.55 -2.07
CA ASN A 364 -19.54 13.14 -1.73
C ASN A 364 -18.97 12.35 -2.92
N LEU A 365 -18.96 12.92 -4.13
CA LEU A 365 -18.34 12.28 -5.29
C LEU A 365 -16.81 12.31 -5.16
N ASP A 366 -16.13 11.32 -5.73
CA ASP A 366 -14.67 11.33 -5.82
C ASP A 366 -14.16 12.59 -6.55
N SER A 367 -13.02 13.13 -6.12
CA SER A 367 -12.44 14.35 -6.69
C SER A 367 -12.20 14.26 -8.20
N SER A 368 -11.93 13.07 -8.73
CA SER A 368 -11.73 12.82 -10.16
C SER A 368 -13.03 12.93 -10.95
N ILE A 369 -14.13 12.42 -10.37
CA ILE A 369 -15.49 12.55 -10.93
C ILE A 369 -15.92 14.02 -10.92
N GLN A 370 -15.69 14.74 -9.82
CA GLN A 370 -16.00 16.17 -9.72
C GLN A 370 -15.24 16.98 -10.79
N LYS A 371 -13.94 16.71 -10.95
CA LYS A 371 -13.11 17.34 -11.99
C LYS A 371 -13.64 17.07 -13.39
N LEU A 372 -14.07 15.84 -13.68
CA LEU A 372 -14.62 15.47 -14.98
C LEU A 372 -15.95 16.18 -15.26
N ILE A 373 -16.89 16.19 -14.30
CA ILE A 373 -18.16 16.92 -14.43
C ILE A 373 -17.90 18.39 -14.75
N ARG A 374 -16.97 19.04 -14.01
CA ARG A 374 -16.62 20.44 -14.23
C ARG A 374 -15.98 20.65 -15.60
N LYS A 375 -15.01 19.81 -15.99
CA LYS A 375 -14.29 19.91 -17.27
C LYS A 375 -15.23 19.77 -18.47
N ASN A 376 -16.15 18.82 -18.40
CA ASN A 376 -17.07 18.50 -19.50
C ASN A 376 -18.40 19.28 -19.41
N LYS A 377 -18.56 20.14 -18.40
CA LYS A 377 -19.79 20.93 -18.15
C LYS A 377 -21.05 20.06 -18.11
N ILE A 378 -20.95 18.89 -17.49
CA ILE A 378 -22.07 17.95 -17.37
C ILE A 378 -23.13 18.57 -16.46
N LYS A 379 -24.35 18.69 -16.99
CA LYS A 379 -25.49 19.27 -16.26
C LYS A 379 -26.07 18.22 -15.31
N ILE A 380 -25.85 18.40 -14.02
CA ILE A 380 -26.41 17.55 -12.97
C ILE A 380 -27.14 18.40 -11.93
N THR A 381 -28.19 17.85 -11.34
CA THR A 381 -28.88 18.48 -10.20
C THR A 381 -28.11 18.16 -8.91
N GLU A 382 -27.70 19.20 -8.20
CA GLU A 382 -26.76 19.11 -7.09
C GLU A 382 -27.45 19.46 -5.78
N PHE A 383 -27.21 18.62 -4.77
CA PHE A 383 -27.64 18.81 -3.41
C PHE A 383 -26.43 19.00 -2.49
N TYR A 384 -26.55 19.95 -1.57
CA TYR A 384 -25.58 20.22 -0.53
C TYR A 384 -26.26 20.09 0.82
N ASN A 385 -25.66 19.34 1.73
CA ASN A 385 -26.14 19.23 3.11
C ASN A 385 -25.60 20.34 4.02
N SER A 386 -24.79 21.26 3.48
CA SER A 386 -24.16 22.37 4.20
C SER A 386 -23.94 23.54 3.26
N ILE A 387 -24.21 24.74 3.77
CA ILE A 387 -24.02 25.99 3.05
C ILE A 387 -22.54 26.32 2.87
N LEU A 388 -21.67 25.85 3.78
CA LEU A 388 -20.23 26.01 3.62
C LEU A 388 -19.75 25.29 2.35
N TYR A 389 -20.17 24.04 2.15
CA TYR A 389 -19.83 23.28 0.94
C TYR A 389 -20.44 23.90 -0.32
N LEU A 390 -21.67 24.43 -0.24
CA LEU A 390 -22.26 25.17 -1.35
C LEU A 390 -21.42 26.42 -1.70
N LYS A 391 -21.07 27.24 -0.70
CA LYS A 391 -20.24 28.44 -0.89
C LYS A 391 -18.89 28.10 -1.50
N ASP A 392 -18.24 27.04 -1.02
CA ASP A 392 -16.94 26.62 -1.55
C ASP A 392 -17.04 26.14 -3.00
N GLU A 393 -18.13 25.47 -3.38
CA GLU A 393 -18.36 25.15 -4.79
C GLU A 393 -18.60 26.40 -5.63
N LEU A 394 -19.44 27.33 -5.14
CA LEU A 394 -19.77 28.55 -5.88
C LEU A 394 -18.56 29.48 -6.06
N LYS A 395 -17.55 29.41 -5.18
CA LYS A 395 -16.24 30.06 -5.41
C LYS A 395 -15.47 29.41 -6.56
N ALA A 396 -15.68 28.12 -6.81
CA ALA A 396 -14.95 27.36 -7.82
C ALA A 396 -15.62 27.42 -9.20
N ARG A 397 -16.95 27.63 -9.28
CA ARG A 397 -17.69 27.84 -10.54
C ARG A 397 -18.97 28.65 -10.34
N GLU A 398 -19.33 29.41 -11.37
CA GLU A 398 -20.64 30.04 -11.50
C GLU A 398 -21.65 29.07 -12.13
N GLY A 399 -22.91 29.15 -11.70
CA GLY A 399 -24.02 28.42 -12.29
C GLY A 399 -24.01 26.93 -11.99
N LEU A 400 -24.77 26.52 -10.98
CA LEU A 400 -25.13 25.12 -10.73
C LEU A 400 -26.65 24.92 -10.79
N ILE A 401 -27.07 23.68 -11.00
CA ILE A 401 -28.49 23.28 -10.94
C ILE A 401 -28.76 22.81 -9.52
N PHE A 402 -29.41 23.65 -8.73
CA PHE A 402 -29.62 23.45 -7.31
C PHE A 402 -30.87 22.62 -7.01
N SER A 403 -30.76 21.74 -6.01
CA SER A 403 -31.89 21.16 -5.31
C SER A 403 -31.78 21.40 -3.80
N PRO A 404 -32.85 21.88 -3.13
CA PRO A 404 -32.91 22.00 -1.67
C PRO A 404 -33.13 20.65 -0.98
N ILE A 405 -33.45 19.61 -1.75
CA ILE A 405 -33.78 18.27 -1.27
C ILE A 405 -32.94 17.20 -1.96
N SER A 406 -32.73 16.08 -1.28
CA SER A 406 -32.25 14.86 -1.88
C SER A 406 -32.91 13.66 -1.22
N HIS A 407 -33.11 12.59 -1.98
CA HIS A 407 -33.55 11.31 -1.43
C HIS A 407 -32.33 10.41 -1.28
N ARG A 408 -32.08 9.91 -0.06
CA ARG A 408 -31.00 8.95 0.19
C ARG A 408 -31.54 7.82 1.05
N CYS A 409 -31.44 6.58 0.58
CA CYS A 409 -31.92 5.39 1.32
C CYS A 409 -33.40 5.45 1.74
N GLY A 410 -34.25 6.10 0.95
CA GLY A 410 -35.67 6.29 1.28
C GLY A 410 -35.94 7.44 2.26
N GLU A 411 -34.92 8.17 2.70
CA GLU A 411 -35.07 9.35 3.54
C GLU A 411 -35.00 10.63 2.71
N LEU A 412 -35.94 11.54 2.96
CA LEU A 412 -35.88 12.92 2.49
C LEU A 412 -34.83 13.67 3.31
N ARG A 413 -33.85 14.24 2.62
CA ARG A 413 -32.81 15.08 3.21
C ARG A 413 -32.97 16.49 2.68
N MET A 414 -32.87 17.47 3.57
CA MET A 414 -32.88 18.89 3.24
C MET A 414 -31.51 19.50 3.51
N ILE A 415 -31.21 20.63 2.86
CA ILE A 415 -30.00 21.39 3.16
C ILE A 415 -30.02 21.80 4.64
N GLU A 416 -29.16 21.17 5.45
CA GLU A 416 -29.03 21.49 6.87
C GLU A 416 -28.18 22.76 7.04
N THR A 417 -28.69 23.70 7.83
CA THR A 417 -27.87 24.76 8.41
C THR A 417 -27.23 24.18 9.67
N ARG A 418 -26.10 23.46 9.53
CA ARG A 418 -25.35 23.04 10.72
C ARG A 418 -24.85 24.27 11.47
N ILE A 419 -25.27 24.39 12.72
CA ILE A 419 -24.76 25.35 13.68
C ILE A 419 -23.30 24.95 13.96
N SER A 420 -22.35 25.72 13.44
CA SER A 420 -21.01 25.71 14.03
C SER A 420 -21.15 26.36 15.41
N MET A 421 -20.72 25.70 16.48
CA MET A 421 -20.72 26.31 17.81
C MET A 421 -19.84 27.57 17.88
N ASP A 422 -18.99 27.79 16.87
CA ASP A 422 -18.09 28.93 16.77
C ASP A 422 -18.66 30.12 15.95
N GLU A 423 -19.82 29.97 15.31
CA GLU A 423 -20.48 31.06 14.56
C GLU A 423 -21.99 31.13 14.86
N PRO A 424 -22.41 31.79 15.96
CA PRO A 424 -23.83 31.90 16.33
C PRO A 424 -24.70 32.66 15.30
N ASP A 425 -24.09 33.35 14.33
CA ASP A 425 -24.78 34.03 13.22
C ASP A 425 -25.02 33.13 11.98
N SER A 426 -24.66 31.84 12.03
CA SER A 426 -24.72 30.93 10.88
C SER A 426 -26.11 30.36 10.57
N PHE A 427 -27.20 30.91 11.15
CA PHE A 427 -28.53 30.71 10.58
C PHE A 427 -28.54 31.38 9.21
N CYS A 428 -28.32 30.59 8.16
CA CYS A 428 -28.68 31.05 6.83
C CYS A 428 -30.21 31.01 6.76
N ASN A 429 -30.83 32.14 7.08
CA ASN A 429 -32.19 32.46 6.67
C ASN A 429 -32.31 32.11 5.17
N SER A 430 -33.40 31.44 4.78
CA SER A 430 -33.72 31.12 3.38
C SER A 430 -33.51 32.29 2.42
N GLU A 431 -33.66 33.54 2.89
CA GLU A 431 -33.37 34.75 2.13
C GLU A 431 -31.89 34.91 1.75
N LYS A 432 -30.97 34.66 2.69
CA LYS A 432 -29.51 34.71 2.43
C LYS A 432 -29.10 33.59 1.47
N LEU A 433 -29.70 32.41 1.60
CA LEU A 433 -29.46 31.31 0.67
C LEU A 433 -29.97 31.65 -0.73
N LEU A 434 -31.18 32.19 -0.84
CA LEU A 434 -31.75 32.64 -2.12
C LEU A 434 -30.88 33.71 -2.77
N GLN A 435 -30.41 34.70 -1.99
CA GLN A 435 -29.50 35.74 -2.48
C GLN A 435 -28.21 35.12 -3.02
N LEU A 436 -27.56 34.25 -2.24
CA LEU A 436 -26.34 33.54 -2.67
C LEU A 436 -26.55 32.77 -3.99
N LEU A 437 -27.68 32.06 -4.11
CA LEU A 437 -27.99 31.29 -5.31
C LEU A 437 -28.26 32.21 -6.52
N LYS A 438 -28.98 33.31 -6.34
CA LYS A 438 -29.24 34.30 -7.41
C LYS A 438 -27.95 35.01 -7.86
N GLU A 439 -27.10 35.43 -6.92
CA GLU A 439 -25.82 36.09 -7.20
C GLU A 439 -24.86 35.22 -8.01
N ASN A 440 -24.96 33.89 -7.88
CA ASN A 440 -24.11 32.93 -8.61
C ASN A 440 -24.80 32.28 -9.82
N ASN A 441 -25.90 32.86 -10.30
CA ASN A 441 -26.67 32.37 -11.46
C ASN A 441 -27.11 30.90 -11.33
N CYS A 442 -27.42 30.45 -10.10
CA CYS A 442 -27.91 29.11 -9.86
C CYS A 442 -29.33 28.94 -10.41
N LYS A 443 -29.58 27.76 -10.97
CA LYS A 443 -30.87 27.38 -11.56
C LYS A 443 -31.46 26.18 -10.84
N THR A 444 -32.65 25.76 -11.24
CA THR A 444 -33.25 24.49 -10.83
C THR A 444 -33.95 23.82 -12.01
N THR A 445 -34.51 22.63 -11.84
CA THR A 445 -35.25 21.93 -12.91
C THR A 445 -36.75 21.90 -12.61
N SER A 446 -37.57 21.71 -13.64
CA SER A 446 -39.02 21.51 -13.48
C SER A 446 -39.34 20.33 -12.57
N TYR A 447 -38.56 19.24 -12.71
CA TYR A 447 -38.68 18.05 -11.88
C TYR A 447 -38.50 18.35 -10.38
N ILE A 448 -37.52 19.18 -10.01
CA ILE A 448 -37.33 19.57 -8.60
C ILE A 448 -38.47 20.44 -8.10
N ARG A 449 -38.97 21.38 -8.92
CA ARG A 449 -40.15 22.18 -8.55
C ARG A 449 -41.38 21.31 -8.32
N GLU A 450 -41.63 20.33 -9.18
CA GLU A 450 -42.74 19.37 -9.02
C GLU A 450 -42.59 18.53 -7.75
N GLN A 451 -41.38 18.05 -7.43
CA GLN A 451 -41.14 17.34 -6.18
C GLN A 451 -41.39 18.22 -4.96
N VAL A 452 -40.89 19.46 -4.99
CA VAL A 452 -41.07 20.40 -3.88
C VAL A 452 -42.55 20.77 -3.72
N ASP A 453 -43.27 21.02 -4.81
CA ASP A 453 -44.71 21.29 -4.77
C ASP A 453 -45.47 20.11 -4.18
N PHE A 454 -45.17 18.88 -4.61
CA PHE A 454 -45.74 17.68 -4.02
C PHE A 454 -45.47 17.57 -2.51
N LEU A 455 -44.23 17.80 -2.07
CA LEU A 455 -43.87 17.76 -0.65
C LEU A 455 -44.62 18.81 0.17
N LEU A 456 -44.70 20.05 -0.33
CA LEU A 456 -45.39 21.15 0.36
C LEU A 456 -46.91 20.94 0.46
N ASN A 457 -47.49 20.22 -0.50
CA ASN A 457 -48.92 19.91 -0.54
C ASN A 457 -49.27 18.55 0.11
N SER A 458 -48.27 17.79 0.58
CA SER A 458 -48.47 16.47 1.16
C SER A 458 -48.79 16.55 2.65
N GLU A 459 -49.86 15.89 3.09
CA GLU A 459 -50.19 15.72 4.51
C GLU A 459 -49.23 14.76 5.25
N LEU A 460 -48.35 14.07 4.53
CA LEU A 460 -47.41 13.09 5.10
C LEU A 460 -46.19 13.72 5.78
N PHE A 461 -45.91 14.99 5.50
CA PHE A 461 -44.74 15.70 6.00
C PHE A 461 -45.16 16.96 6.79
N ASN A 462 -44.57 17.17 7.96
CA ASN A 462 -44.79 18.36 8.76
C ASN A 462 -43.51 19.20 8.81
N PHE A 463 -43.41 20.19 7.92
CA PHE A 463 -42.26 21.09 7.81
C PHE A 463 -42.43 22.33 8.70
N SER A 464 -41.35 22.78 9.33
CA SER A 464 -41.26 24.08 9.98
C SER A 464 -41.38 25.23 8.97
N GLU A 465 -41.70 26.45 9.45
CA GLU A 465 -41.77 27.63 8.59
C GLU A 465 -40.49 27.88 7.80
N ASN A 466 -39.32 27.65 8.42
CA ASN A 466 -38.03 27.85 7.76
C ASN A 466 -37.77 26.78 6.69
N GLU A 467 -38.16 25.53 6.93
CA GLU A 467 -38.07 24.46 5.93
C GLU A 467 -38.97 24.76 4.74
N ILE A 468 -40.21 25.22 4.97
CA ILE A 468 -41.12 25.65 3.91
C ILE A 468 -40.50 26.78 3.08
N LYS A 469 -39.93 27.81 3.73
CA LYS A 469 -39.27 28.91 3.02
C LYS A 469 -38.06 28.43 2.21
N THR A 470 -37.27 27.52 2.77
CA THR A 470 -36.10 26.92 2.11
C THR A 470 -36.50 26.10 0.88
N LEU A 471 -37.56 25.29 1.00
CA LEU A 471 -38.13 24.54 -0.12
C LEU A 471 -38.59 25.49 -1.23
N LYS A 472 -39.32 26.55 -0.88
CA LYS A 472 -39.87 27.51 -1.86
C LYS A 472 -38.83 28.28 -2.68
N ILE A 473 -37.55 28.25 -2.30
CA ILE A 473 -36.45 28.83 -3.08
C ILE A 473 -36.47 28.36 -4.53
N VAL A 474 -36.81 27.10 -4.80
CA VAL A 474 -36.80 26.56 -6.18
C VAL A 474 -37.78 27.26 -7.12
N PHE A 475 -38.85 27.84 -6.60
CA PHE A 475 -39.81 28.58 -7.42
C PHE A 475 -39.29 29.98 -7.81
N GLU A 476 -38.29 30.47 -7.09
CA GLU A 476 -37.64 31.77 -7.30
C GLU A 476 -36.37 31.71 -8.17
N LEU A 477 -35.84 30.51 -8.41
CA LEU A 477 -34.69 30.27 -9.28
C LEU A 477 -35.12 30.10 -10.73
N GLU A 478 -34.28 30.47 -11.70
CA GLU A 478 -34.55 30.20 -13.12
C GLU A 478 -34.58 28.68 -13.41
N LEU A 479 -35.33 28.29 -14.44
CA LEU A 479 -35.35 26.91 -14.91
C LEU A 479 -34.15 26.65 -15.84
N GLU A 480 -33.50 25.52 -15.63
CA GLU A 480 -32.62 24.93 -16.62
C GLU A 480 -33.45 24.11 -17.62
N ASN A 481 -33.32 24.47 -18.90
CA ASN A 481 -34.01 23.83 -20.03
C ASN A 481 -33.27 22.59 -20.53
#